data_AF-A0AAU4WBL9-F1
#
_entry.id   AF-A0AAU4WBL9-F1
#
_cell.length_a   1.000
_cell.length_b   1.000
_cell.length_c   1.000
_cell.angle_alpha   90.00
_cell.angle_beta   90.00
_cell.angle_gamma   90.00
#
_symmetry.space_group_name_H-M   'P 1'
#
loop_
_entity.id
_entity.type
_entity.pdbx_description
1 polymer ?
#
loop_
_entity_poly.entity_id
_entity_poly.type
_entity_poly.pdbx_seq_one_letter_code
_entity_poly.pdbx_strand_id
1 'polypeptide(L)'
;MAGTTGLVAAAIVPLTAAAGTASAAEPCGTGGVFTTAPQPTCTYDSVGTDTFTVPDGVTAVDIDLFGGEGGSAAGYIVPHPVIPGAPGGLGGESRATLPVAPGQTLQLTVGAAGIPGSSRHGEFARPGGTGHGTGGGGAHGGGGSGGGGSDVRADTFGGSDRVLVAGGGGGAGNGGPELQGGAGGGEVGLDGGQSNGPLGSGLAGGGGSQTAAGHGNPNTLNGGPGTPGIDLDPVTSQPNPGSGGTGGNGGAGGPGGGGGGGGWHGGGGGSGGGNPGYFPGAGGGGGSSYADPSATIVSLLQGVNHGNGKAVVSFRYGTSVTLSTDTATPLFGHAVNVTATVASANPGAGAPTGSVTFSDGTTTLATVPLHGGRATFTTSKFQPGAHRIAATYGGDPTFTTSATAAPTDLTVGFTQPCITDHDGPLTVAADQSLCIAPGATQNGPVEVQPGGALAVSGAEINGPVASDGALAVTICHSTLDAQVTLAGTSGFVLLGDGEGTDCAGNAFKAPLTLDGNTGGLEVSSNTMSAPVRINDNSGSGLLSEDLVPEFEGNQVGAPLRCAGNSPTLQQSGNTVNGPHIGQCK
;
A
#
# COMPACT_ATOMS: atom_id res chain seq x y z
N MET A 1 -51.59 54.77 -20.54
CA MET A 1 -50.47 55.64 -20.11
C MET A 1 -50.20 55.28 -18.65
N ALA A 2 -49.07 54.75 -18.21
CA ALA A 2 -47.77 54.46 -18.81
C ALA A 2 -47.31 53.09 -18.27
N GLY A 3 -46.65 52.29 -19.11
CA GLY A 3 -46.08 51.00 -18.72
C GLY A 3 -44.72 51.19 -18.05
N THR A 4 -44.51 50.53 -16.92
CA THR A 4 -43.21 50.41 -16.26
C THR A 4 -42.52 49.15 -16.74
N THR A 5 -41.53 49.32 -17.60
CA THR A 5 -40.57 48.30 -18.01
C THR A 5 -39.58 48.05 -16.88
N GLY A 6 -39.62 46.85 -16.29
CA GLY A 6 -38.56 46.33 -15.43
C GLY A 6 -37.38 45.86 -16.28
N LEU A 7 -36.22 46.46 -16.06
CA LEU A 7 -34.95 46.07 -16.69
C LEU A 7 -34.44 44.80 -15.99
N VAL A 8 -34.52 43.64 -16.66
CA VAL A 8 -33.83 42.42 -16.22
C VAL A 8 -32.36 42.54 -16.66
N ALA A 9 -31.46 42.76 -15.70
CA ALA A 9 -30.03 42.66 -15.96
C ALA A 9 -29.65 41.18 -16.10
N ALA A 10 -29.53 40.71 -17.34
CA ALA A 10 -28.92 39.42 -17.64
C ALA A 10 -27.42 39.52 -17.37
N ALA A 11 -26.97 38.94 -16.25
CA ALA A 11 -25.56 38.74 -16.00
C ALA A 11 -25.02 37.71 -17.00
N ILE A 12 -24.32 38.19 -18.03
CA ILE A 12 -23.52 37.36 -18.93
C ILE A 12 -22.31 36.92 -18.11
N VAL A 13 -22.36 35.71 -17.54
CA VAL A 13 -21.18 35.04 -17.02
C VAL A 13 -20.36 34.60 -18.23
N PRO A 14 -19.12 35.09 -18.41
CA PRO A 14 -18.27 34.58 -19.48
C PRO A 14 -17.94 33.13 -19.15
N LEU A 15 -18.44 32.21 -19.99
CA LEU A 15 -17.99 30.84 -20.01
C LEU A 15 -16.52 30.87 -20.44
N THR A 16 -15.61 30.91 -19.47
CA THR A 16 -14.19 30.67 -19.75
C THR A 16 -14.12 29.28 -20.36
N ALA A 17 -13.76 29.22 -21.65
CA ALA A 17 -13.47 27.98 -22.33
C ALA A 17 -12.54 27.17 -21.43
N ALA A 18 -12.98 25.95 -21.07
CA ALA A 18 -12.12 24.99 -20.41
C ALA A 18 -10.84 24.93 -21.25
N ALA A 19 -9.71 25.30 -20.64
CA ALA A 19 -8.41 25.06 -21.23
C ALA A 19 -8.42 23.60 -21.65
N GLY A 20 -8.17 23.35 -22.94
CA GLY A 20 -8.16 22.01 -23.49
C GLY A 20 -7.35 21.12 -22.57
N THR A 21 -7.95 20.04 -22.10
CA THR A 21 -7.28 18.99 -21.37
C THR A 21 -6.10 18.57 -22.22
N ALA A 22 -4.89 19.01 -21.85
CA ALA A 22 -3.69 18.45 -22.39
C ALA A 22 -3.83 16.94 -22.19
N SER A 23 -3.94 16.20 -23.30
CA SER A 23 -3.76 14.76 -23.28
C SER A 23 -2.50 14.53 -22.47
N ALA A 24 -2.61 13.96 -21.27
CA ALA A 24 -1.45 13.63 -20.47
C ALA A 24 -0.50 12.88 -21.42
N ALA A 25 0.70 13.44 -21.65
CA ALA A 25 1.70 12.73 -22.40
C ALA A 25 1.85 11.36 -21.72
N GLU A 26 1.70 10.29 -22.50
CA GLU A 26 1.78 8.93 -21.97
C GLU A 26 3.08 8.82 -21.16
N PRO A 27 3.03 8.40 -19.89
CA PRO A 27 4.16 8.55 -18.99
C PRO A 27 5.37 7.71 -19.40
N CYS A 28 5.19 6.80 -20.36
CA CYS A 28 6.15 5.77 -20.76
C CYS A 28 7.13 6.17 -21.87
N GLY A 29 7.26 7.47 -22.18
CA GLY A 29 8.20 7.91 -23.21
C GLY A 29 7.82 7.40 -24.61
N THR A 30 8.83 7.04 -25.41
CA THR A 30 8.61 6.73 -26.85
C THR A 30 8.60 5.23 -27.18
N GLY A 31 9.30 4.42 -26.39
CA GLY A 31 9.45 2.98 -26.54
C GLY A 31 8.80 2.17 -25.41
N GLY A 32 8.33 2.81 -24.34
CA GLY A 32 7.57 2.16 -23.28
C GLY A 32 6.11 1.93 -23.66
N VAL A 33 5.52 0.85 -23.13
CA VAL A 33 4.11 0.49 -23.33
C VAL A 33 3.34 0.72 -22.04
N PHE A 34 2.29 1.56 -22.08
CA PHE A 34 1.42 1.81 -20.93
C PHE A 34 0.27 0.79 -20.83
N THR A 35 0.00 0.32 -19.62
CA THR A 35 -1.19 -0.44 -19.25
C THR A 35 -1.80 0.09 -17.96
N THR A 36 -3.14 0.14 -17.88
CA THR A 36 -3.85 0.65 -16.70
C THR A 36 -4.22 -0.43 -15.68
N ALA A 37 -4.24 -1.71 -16.08
CA ALA A 37 -4.68 -2.83 -15.25
C ALA A 37 -3.59 -3.93 -15.18
N PRO A 38 -3.43 -4.62 -14.04
CA PRO A 38 -4.19 -4.46 -12.79
C PRO A 38 -3.86 -3.19 -12.00
N GLN A 39 -2.73 -2.54 -12.31
CA GLN A 39 -2.34 -1.21 -11.83
C GLN A 39 -1.66 -0.45 -12.98
N PRO A 40 -1.55 0.89 -12.92
CA PRO A 40 -0.82 1.66 -13.91
C PRO A 40 0.65 1.24 -14.01
N THR A 41 1.08 0.86 -15.21
CA THR A 41 2.42 0.30 -15.47
C THR A 41 2.95 0.74 -16.83
N CYS A 42 4.23 1.12 -16.88
CA CYS A 42 5.03 1.29 -18.09
C CYS A 42 6.03 0.14 -18.23
N THR A 43 6.03 -0.55 -19.37
CA THR A 43 6.98 -1.64 -19.66
C THR A 43 7.93 -1.28 -20.80
N TYR A 44 9.22 -1.51 -20.60
CA TYR A 44 10.29 -1.28 -21.57
C TYR A 44 11.06 -2.58 -21.82
N ASP A 45 10.81 -3.21 -22.98
CA ASP A 45 11.45 -4.47 -23.38
C ASP A 45 12.53 -4.28 -24.47
N SER A 46 12.66 -3.06 -25.01
CA SER A 46 13.65 -2.75 -26.04
C SER A 46 14.96 -2.29 -25.43
N VAL A 47 16.08 -2.84 -25.93
CA VAL A 47 17.44 -2.39 -25.58
C VAL A 47 17.62 -0.93 -25.99
N GLY A 48 18.26 -0.15 -25.12
CA GLY A 48 18.52 1.26 -25.34
C GLY A 48 18.02 2.12 -24.19
N THR A 49 17.87 3.41 -24.44
CA THR A 49 17.50 4.39 -23.43
C THR A 49 16.16 5.03 -23.77
N ASP A 50 15.30 5.16 -22.75
CA ASP A 50 14.02 5.87 -22.84
C ASP A 50 13.77 6.64 -21.53
N THR A 51 12.63 7.30 -21.42
CA THR A 51 12.26 8.09 -20.25
C THR A 51 10.88 7.77 -19.71
N PHE A 52 10.76 7.80 -18.39
CA PHE A 52 9.49 7.83 -17.68
C PHE A 52 9.24 9.22 -17.10
N THR A 53 8.11 9.84 -17.41
CA THR A 53 7.69 11.10 -16.77
C THR A 53 6.69 10.79 -15.67
N VAL A 54 7.04 11.15 -14.42
CA VAL A 54 6.20 10.91 -13.24
C VAL A 54 4.88 11.67 -13.37
N PRO A 55 3.73 10.98 -13.39
CA PRO A 55 2.43 11.65 -13.52
C PRO A 55 2.09 12.53 -12.32
N ASP A 56 1.16 13.47 -12.55
CA ASP A 56 0.57 14.27 -11.46
C ASP A 56 0.04 13.38 -10.34
N GLY A 57 0.32 13.78 -9.10
CA GLY A 57 -0.12 13.06 -7.90
C GLY A 57 0.66 11.80 -7.57
N VAL A 58 1.64 11.39 -8.38
CA VAL A 58 2.50 10.24 -8.08
C VAL A 58 3.72 10.71 -7.28
N THR A 59 3.96 10.11 -6.11
CA THR A 59 5.09 10.44 -5.23
C THR A 59 6.05 9.27 -4.99
N ALA A 60 5.71 8.09 -5.52
CA ALA A 60 6.53 6.89 -5.46
C ALA A 60 6.25 6.01 -6.68
N VAL A 61 7.27 5.29 -7.14
CA VAL A 61 7.17 4.31 -8.23
C VAL A 61 7.84 3.01 -7.82
N ASP A 62 7.22 1.88 -8.14
CA ASP A 62 7.81 0.56 -8.01
C ASP A 62 8.49 0.20 -9.33
N ILE A 63 9.77 -0.18 -9.28
CA ILE A 63 10.55 -0.52 -10.48
C ILE A 63 11.09 -1.94 -10.35
N ASP A 64 10.74 -2.80 -11.30
CA ASP A 64 11.41 -4.08 -11.54
C ASP A 64 12.35 -3.92 -12.74
N LEU A 65 13.65 -4.08 -12.50
CA LEU A 65 14.70 -3.84 -13.47
C LEU A 65 15.54 -5.11 -13.66
N PHE A 66 15.80 -5.48 -14.91
CA PHE A 66 16.49 -6.72 -15.26
C PHE A 66 17.73 -6.44 -16.10
N GLY A 67 18.87 -7.03 -15.74
CA GLY A 67 20.09 -7.02 -16.55
C GLY A 67 20.02 -8.01 -17.70
N GLY A 68 20.80 -7.79 -18.76
CA GLY A 68 20.92 -8.73 -19.88
C GLY A 68 21.72 -9.99 -19.51
N GLU A 69 21.38 -11.12 -20.12
CA GLU A 69 22.17 -12.35 -20.01
C GLU A 69 23.50 -12.21 -20.75
N GLY A 70 24.52 -12.95 -20.34
CA GLY A 70 25.78 -13.06 -21.06
C GLY A 70 25.69 -13.99 -22.27
N GLY A 71 26.60 -13.79 -23.22
CA GLY A 71 26.70 -14.62 -24.41
C GLY A 71 27.23 -16.01 -24.07
N SER A 72 26.60 -17.05 -24.64
CA SER A 72 27.11 -18.42 -24.59
C SER A 72 28.36 -18.60 -25.46
N ALA A 73 29.09 -19.69 -25.28
CA ALA A 73 30.22 -20.05 -26.12
C ALA A 73 30.22 -21.55 -26.40
N ALA A 74 30.31 -21.93 -27.68
CA ALA A 74 30.41 -23.32 -28.10
C ALA A 74 31.88 -23.71 -28.34
N GLY A 75 32.30 -24.86 -27.81
CA GLY A 75 33.64 -25.40 -28.01
C GLY A 75 33.77 -26.13 -29.35
N TYR A 76 34.68 -25.70 -30.21
CA TYR A 76 35.07 -26.42 -31.42
C TYR A 76 36.58 -26.41 -31.60
N ILE A 77 37.13 -27.57 -31.93
CA ILE A 77 38.58 -27.76 -31.98
C ILE A 77 38.86 -28.74 -33.08
N VAL A 78 39.56 -28.37 -34.14
CA VAL A 78 40.08 -29.39 -35.07
C VAL A 78 41.34 -29.98 -34.44
N PRO A 79 41.46 -31.32 -34.29
CA PRO A 79 40.62 -32.40 -34.83
C PRO A 79 39.62 -33.03 -33.83
N HIS A 80 39.37 -32.44 -32.66
CA HIS A 80 38.46 -32.97 -31.66
C HIS A 80 36.97 -32.79 -32.01
N PRO A 81 36.08 -33.71 -31.56
CA PRO A 81 34.64 -33.55 -31.74
C PRO A 81 34.11 -32.31 -31.00
N VAL A 82 32.92 -31.83 -31.41
CA VAL A 82 32.21 -30.70 -30.77
C VAL A 82 32.13 -30.95 -29.26
N ILE A 83 32.62 -30.00 -28.46
CA ILE A 83 32.48 -30.04 -27.01
C ILE A 83 31.20 -29.25 -26.67
N PRO A 84 30.33 -29.77 -25.78
CA PRO A 84 29.20 -28.99 -25.28
C PRO A 84 29.64 -27.61 -24.79
N GLY A 85 29.00 -26.57 -25.33
CA GLY A 85 29.28 -25.20 -24.95
C GLY A 85 28.84 -24.87 -23.53
N ALA A 86 29.28 -23.71 -23.05
CA ALA A 86 28.84 -23.13 -21.78
C ALA A 86 27.84 -21.98 -22.06
N PRO A 87 26.68 -21.93 -21.39
CA PRO A 87 25.87 -20.71 -21.33
C PRO A 87 26.60 -19.52 -20.69
N GLY A 88 26.21 -18.31 -21.13
CA GLY A 88 26.55 -17.11 -20.36
C GLY A 88 25.77 -17.09 -19.05
N GLY A 89 26.20 -16.21 -18.15
CA GLY A 89 25.51 -15.97 -16.89
C GLY A 89 24.18 -15.27 -17.13
N LEU A 90 23.19 -15.56 -16.30
CA LEU A 90 21.90 -14.86 -16.35
C LEU A 90 22.06 -13.44 -15.79
N GLY A 91 21.26 -12.50 -16.29
CA GLY A 91 21.19 -11.15 -15.74
C GLY A 91 20.45 -11.12 -14.40
N GLY A 92 20.76 -10.15 -13.55
CA GLY A 92 20.11 -9.95 -12.26
C GLY A 92 18.76 -9.26 -12.36
N GLU A 93 18.03 -9.27 -11.25
CA GLU A 93 16.80 -8.48 -11.05
C GLU A 93 17.03 -7.50 -9.90
N SER A 94 16.55 -6.27 -10.05
CA SER A 94 16.57 -5.25 -9.01
C SER A 94 15.19 -4.66 -8.89
N ARG A 95 14.57 -4.87 -7.72
CA ARG A 95 13.24 -4.36 -7.38
C ARG A 95 13.37 -3.32 -6.29
N ALA A 96 12.71 -2.19 -6.46
CA ALA A 96 12.71 -1.14 -5.46
C ALA A 96 11.51 -0.19 -5.65
N THR A 97 11.05 0.38 -4.55
CA THR A 97 10.18 1.56 -4.55
C THR A 97 11.05 2.80 -4.44
N LEU A 98 11.02 3.65 -5.46
CA LEU A 98 11.75 4.92 -5.48
C LEU A 98 10.82 6.10 -5.12
N PRO A 99 11.23 6.99 -4.21
CA PRO A 99 10.53 8.25 -4.00
C PRO A 99 10.73 9.17 -5.22
N VAL A 100 9.66 9.80 -5.68
CA VAL A 100 9.67 10.68 -6.85
C VAL A 100 8.80 11.92 -6.63
N ALA A 101 9.00 12.94 -7.46
CA ALA A 101 8.12 14.12 -7.50
C ALA A 101 7.29 14.15 -8.80
N PRO A 102 6.02 14.62 -8.76
CA PRO A 102 5.24 14.88 -9.96
C PRO A 102 6.00 15.73 -10.99
N GLY A 103 5.98 15.31 -12.26
CA GLY A 103 6.70 15.96 -13.37
C GLY A 103 8.20 15.64 -13.44
N GLN A 104 8.78 14.93 -12.47
CA GLN A 104 10.15 14.43 -12.56
C GLN A 104 10.28 13.46 -13.73
N THR A 105 11.41 13.51 -14.44
CA THR A 105 11.74 12.56 -15.50
C THR A 105 12.80 11.59 -15.00
N LEU A 106 12.56 10.29 -15.16
CA LEU A 106 13.54 9.24 -14.94
C LEU A 106 14.04 8.75 -16.30
N GLN A 107 15.34 8.55 -16.45
CA GLN A 107 15.89 7.86 -17.61
C GLN A 107 16.02 6.37 -17.30
N LEU A 108 15.56 5.53 -18.22
CA LEU A 108 15.70 4.08 -18.14
C LEU A 108 16.62 3.62 -19.24
N THR A 109 17.65 2.88 -18.89
CA THR A 109 18.54 2.21 -19.85
C THR A 109 18.40 0.71 -19.68
N VAL A 110 18.03 0.03 -20.77
CA VAL A 110 17.86 -1.42 -20.84
C VAL A 110 19.09 -2.04 -21.50
N GLY A 111 19.78 -2.91 -20.77
CA GLY A 111 21.00 -3.60 -21.21
C GLY A 111 20.73 -4.66 -22.28
N ALA A 112 21.67 -4.80 -23.22
CA ALA A 112 21.61 -5.82 -24.27
C ALA A 112 22.00 -7.21 -23.75
N ALA A 113 21.43 -8.27 -24.33
CA ALA A 113 21.99 -9.60 -24.20
C ALA A 113 23.40 -9.68 -24.80
N GLY A 114 24.25 -10.50 -24.20
CA GLY A 114 25.58 -10.77 -24.71
C GLY A 114 25.52 -11.58 -26.02
N ILE A 115 26.45 -11.29 -26.91
CA ILE A 115 26.57 -11.98 -28.18
C ILE A 115 27.29 -13.32 -27.96
N PRO A 116 26.73 -14.44 -28.45
CA PRO A 116 27.41 -15.72 -28.38
C PRO A 116 28.77 -15.69 -29.09
N GLY A 117 29.76 -16.27 -28.41
CA GLY A 117 31.08 -16.55 -28.97
C GLY A 117 30.99 -17.58 -30.08
N SER A 118 31.86 -17.47 -31.08
CA SER A 118 31.90 -18.42 -32.19
C SER A 118 33.05 -19.42 -32.04
N SER A 119 32.86 -20.56 -32.68
CA SER A 119 33.85 -21.63 -32.72
C SER A 119 34.66 -21.65 -34.02
N ARG A 120 34.69 -20.54 -34.79
CA ARG A 120 35.43 -20.45 -36.05
C ARG A 120 36.90 -20.12 -35.76
N HIS A 121 37.80 -20.89 -36.37
CA HIS A 121 39.24 -20.70 -36.26
C HIS A 121 39.65 -19.28 -36.70
N GLY A 122 40.30 -18.53 -35.81
CA GLY A 122 40.79 -17.18 -36.07
C GLY A 122 39.74 -16.07 -36.06
N GLU A 123 38.53 -16.31 -35.53
CA GLU A 123 37.54 -15.24 -35.35
C GLU A 123 37.89 -14.35 -34.15
N PHE A 124 37.78 -13.03 -34.35
CA PHE A 124 38.13 -12.03 -33.35
C PHE A 124 36.99 -11.78 -32.35
N ALA A 125 37.36 -11.15 -31.22
CA ALA A 125 36.46 -10.63 -30.21
C ALA A 125 35.23 -9.93 -30.82
N ARG A 126 34.04 -10.37 -30.42
CA ARG A 126 32.81 -9.66 -30.78
C ARG A 126 32.52 -8.60 -29.72
N PRO A 127 32.30 -7.33 -30.11
CA PRO A 127 31.76 -6.35 -29.19
C PRO A 127 30.35 -6.81 -28.81
N GLY A 128 29.97 -6.73 -27.55
CA GLY A 128 28.53 -6.79 -27.25
C GLY A 128 27.86 -5.44 -27.59
N GLY A 129 26.56 -5.31 -27.25
CA GLY A 129 25.74 -4.09 -27.41
C GLY A 129 26.09 -2.87 -26.52
N THR A 130 25.26 -2.52 -25.54
CA THR A 130 25.49 -1.41 -24.59
C THR A 130 25.82 -1.94 -23.19
N GLY A 131 26.88 -1.39 -22.55
CA GLY A 131 27.18 -1.65 -21.13
C GLY A 131 27.76 -3.03 -20.79
N HIS A 132 28.25 -3.81 -21.76
CA HIS A 132 28.86 -5.14 -21.53
C HIS A 132 30.37 -5.14 -21.84
N GLY A 133 31.07 -6.19 -21.40
CA GLY A 133 32.43 -6.47 -21.85
C GLY A 133 32.47 -7.25 -23.17
N THR A 134 33.51 -7.03 -23.98
CA THR A 134 33.76 -7.83 -25.20
C THR A 134 34.26 -9.24 -24.83
N GLY A 135 33.90 -10.27 -25.60
CA GLY A 135 34.53 -11.59 -25.47
C GLY A 135 35.96 -11.58 -26.02
N GLY A 136 36.84 -12.48 -25.56
CA GLY A 136 38.21 -12.61 -26.07
C GLY A 136 38.31 -13.50 -27.31
N GLY A 137 39.28 -13.24 -28.21
CA GLY A 137 39.51 -14.00 -29.45
C GLY A 137 40.75 -14.91 -29.38
N GLY A 138 40.75 -16.01 -30.15
CA GLY A 138 41.85 -16.98 -30.17
C GLY A 138 41.89 -17.84 -31.43
N ALA A 139 42.99 -18.57 -31.65
CA ALA A 139 43.16 -19.43 -32.82
C ALA A 139 42.08 -20.52 -32.92
N HIS A 140 41.50 -20.95 -31.79
CA HIS A 140 40.46 -21.98 -31.73
C HIS A 140 39.08 -21.46 -31.29
N GLY A 141 38.78 -20.17 -31.52
CA GLY A 141 37.46 -19.57 -31.31
C GLY A 141 37.40 -18.55 -30.17
N GLY A 142 36.31 -17.77 -30.16
CA GLY A 142 36.09 -16.67 -29.24
C GLY A 142 35.14 -17.01 -28.08
N GLY A 143 35.33 -16.36 -26.93
CA GLY A 143 34.40 -16.38 -25.81
C GLY A 143 33.16 -15.51 -26.07
N GLY A 144 32.10 -15.75 -25.31
CA GLY A 144 30.89 -14.91 -25.36
C GLY A 144 31.14 -13.53 -24.75
N SER A 145 30.45 -12.51 -25.24
CA SER A 145 30.48 -11.18 -24.60
C SER A 145 29.66 -11.20 -23.31
N GLY A 146 29.90 -10.24 -22.41
CA GLY A 146 29.00 -10.03 -21.27
C GLY A 146 27.62 -9.55 -21.72
N GLY A 147 26.65 -9.61 -20.80
CA GLY A 147 25.35 -8.94 -20.89
C GLY A 147 25.43 -7.54 -20.30
N GLY A 148 24.62 -6.62 -20.83
CA GLY A 148 24.55 -5.24 -20.37
C GLY A 148 23.82 -5.11 -19.04
N GLY A 149 24.30 -4.24 -18.17
CA GLY A 149 23.51 -3.79 -17.01
C GLY A 149 22.35 -2.91 -17.47
N SER A 150 21.25 -2.94 -16.73
CA SER A 150 20.15 -1.98 -16.90
C SER A 150 20.15 -1.00 -15.72
N ASP A 151 19.82 0.26 -15.94
CA ASP A 151 19.83 1.27 -14.89
C ASP A 151 18.71 2.30 -15.03
N VAL A 152 18.31 2.86 -13.88
CA VAL A 152 17.44 4.03 -13.78
C VAL A 152 18.27 5.19 -13.27
N ARG A 153 18.15 6.34 -13.90
CA ARG A 153 18.79 7.59 -13.49
C ARG A 153 17.77 8.66 -13.16
N ALA A 154 18.03 9.38 -12.08
CA ALA A 154 17.35 10.63 -11.76
C ALA A 154 18.18 11.84 -12.28
N ASP A 155 17.64 13.06 -12.17
CA ASP A 155 18.37 14.31 -12.38
C ASP A 155 18.95 14.57 -13.79
N THR A 156 20.27 14.78 -13.90
CA THR A 156 20.92 15.20 -15.16
C THR A 156 21.32 14.03 -16.06
N PHE A 157 21.02 12.81 -15.62
CA PHE A 157 21.30 11.54 -16.30
C PHE A 157 22.81 11.24 -16.49
N GLY A 158 23.67 11.84 -15.67
CA GLY A 158 25.08 11.47 -15.57
C GLY A 158 25.27 10.08 -14.95
N GLY A 159 26.47 9.50 -15.09
CA GLY A 159 26.77 8.17 -14.53
C GLY A 159 26.71 8.11 -12.99
N SER A 160 26.83 9.25 -12.31
CA SER A 160 26.61 9.42 -10.86
C SER A 160 25.15 9.40 -10.46
N ASP A 161 24.23 9.58 -11.42
CA ASP A 161 22.82 9.85 -11.14
C ASP A 161 21.99 8.54 -11.17
N ARG A 162 22.68 7.39 -11.20
CA ARG A 162 22.08 6.05 -11.18
C ARG A 162 21.50 5.78 -9.80
N VAL A 163 20.19 5.56 -9.75
CA VAL A 163 19.42 5.33 -8.51
C VAL A 163 18.97 3.87 -8.36
N LEU A 164 18.98 3.10 -9.45
CA LEU A 164 18.73 1.65 -9.44
C LEU A 164 19.52 1.01 -10.58
N VAL A 165 20.17 -0.11 -10.34
CA VAL A 165 20.95 -0.84 -11.35
C VAL A 165 20.72 -2.34 -11.21
N ALA A 166 20.44 -3.02 -12.31
CA ALA A 166 20.40 -4.47 -12.42
C ALA A 166 21.64 -4.97 -13.16
N GLY A 167 22.44 -5.81 -12.51
CA GLY A 167 23.67 -6.35 -13.08
C GLY A 167 23.42 -7.31 -14.24
N GLY A 168 24.14 -7.16 -15.36
CA GLY A 168 24.18 -8.12 -16.46
C GLY A 168 25.07 -9.32 -16.17
N GLY A 169 24.78 -10.44 -16.82
CA GLY A 169 25.56 -11.68 -16.67
C GLY A 169 26.89 -11.65 -17.42
N GLY A 170 27.89 -12.38 -16.92
CA GLY A 170 29.16 -12.59 -17.61
C GLY A 170 28.99 -13.48 -18.84
N GLY A 171 29.88 -13.33 -19.83
CA GLY A 171 29.96 -14.19 -20.99
C GLY A 171 30.68 -15.49 -20.70
N ALA A 172 30.34 -16.54 -21.43
CA ALA A 172 30.97 -17.85 -21.31
C ALA A 172 32.38 -17.86 -21.92
N GLY A 173 33.29 -18.61 -21.30
CA GLY A 173 34.59 -18.94 -21.86
C GLY A 173 34.50 -20.06 -22.91
N ASN A 174 35.47 -20.11 -23.83
CA ASN A 174 35.51 -21.14 -24.86
C ASN A 174 36.34 -22.36 -24.40
N GLY A 175 35.81 -23.57 -24.60
CA GLY A 175 36.56 -24.82 -24.39
C GLY A 175 35.88 -25.89 -23.55
N GLY A 176 34.63 -25.70 -23.10
CA GLY A 176 33.88 -26.73 -22.35
C GLY A 176 32.75 -26.19 -21.47
N PRO A 177 31.93 -27.08 -20.88
CA PRO A 177 30.69 -26.72 -20.18
C PRO A 177 30.89 -26.11 -18.78
N GLU A 178 32.09 -26.20 -18.20
CA GLU A 178 32.40 -25.64 -16.87
C GLU A 178 32.71 -24.13 -16.91
N LEU A 179 32.75 -23.54 -18.11
CA LEU A 179 33.25 -22.19 -18.37
C LEU A 179 32.12 -21.17 -18.45
N GLN A 180 31.11 -21.38 -17.60
CA GLN A 180 29.89 -20.56 -17.56
C GLN A 180 30.22 -19.10 -17.30
N GLY A 181 29.41 -18.20 -17.82
CA GLY A 181 29.44 -16.82 -17.31
C GLY A 181 28.89 -16.73 -15.89
N GLY A 182 29.43 -15.83 -15.08
CA GLY A 182 28.91 -15.54 -13.75
C GLY A 182 27.57 -14.82 -13.83
N ALA A 183 26.61 -15.19 -12.98
CA ALA A 183 25.33 -14.48 -12.91
C ALA A 183 25.52 -13.02 -12.48
N GLY A 184 24.84 -12.10 -13.16
CA GLY A 184 24.74 -10.70 -12.76
C GLY A 184 23.70 -10.52 -11.67
N GLY A 185 23.78 -9.39 -10.96
CA GLY A 185 22.85 -9.01 -9.90
C GLY A 185 23.40 -9.18 -8.50
N GLY A 186 22.55 -8.96 -7.49
CA GLY A 186 22.96 -8.93 -6.09
C GLY A 186 23.93 -7.78 -5.76
N GLU A 187 24.30 -7.63 -4.48
CA GLU A 187 25.30 -6.64 -4.09
C GLU A 187 26.70 -6.94 -4.66
N VAL A 188 26.94 -8.21 -4.96
CA VAL A 188 28.13 -8.73 -5.62
C VAL A 188 27.65 -9.65 -6.73
N GLY A 189 28.11 -9.50 -7.97
CA GLY A 189 27.86 -10.47 -9.04
C GLY A 189 28.63 -11.77 -8.79
N LEU A 190 28.25 -12.85 -9.46
CA LEU A 190 29.00 -14.10 -9.36
C LEU A 190 30.26 -14.09 -10.23
N ASP A 191 31.29 -14.77 -9.77
CA ASP A 191 32.47 -15.08 -10.57
C ASP A 191 32.11 -15.98 -11.75
N GLY A 192 32.90 -15.89 -12.83
CA GLY A 192 32.81 -16.81 -13.94
C GLY A 192 33.20 -18.24 -13.59
N GLY A 193 32.85 -19.18 -14.45
CA GLY A 193 33.29 -20.56 -14.39
C GLY A 193 34.72 -20.71 -14.86
N GLN A 194 35.47 -21.58 -14.19
CA GLN A 194 36.84 -21.97 -14.55
C GLN A 194 36.97 -23.49 -14.52
N SER A 195 37.79 -24.05 -15.40
CA SER A 195 38.13 -25.47 -15.36
C SER A 195 39.21 -25.76 -14.31
N ASN A 196 39.18 -26.93 -13.67
CA ASN A 196 40.27 -27.42 -12.80
C ASN A 196 41.51 -27.92 -13.58
N GLY A 197 41.80 -27.33 -14.74
CA GLY A 197 42.86 -27.79 -15.64
C GLY A 197 44.29 -27.42 -15.16
N PRO A 198 45.34 -27.92 -15.84
CA PRO A 198 46.74 -27.64 -15.51
C PRO A 198 47.08 -26.14 -15.58
N LEU A 199 48.24 -25.77 -15.03
CA LEU A 199 48.87 -24.45 -15.24
C LEU A 199 48.87 -24.11 -16.73
N GLY A 200 48.09 -23.11 -17.14
CA GLY A 200 47.77 -22.84 -18.55
C GLY A 200 46.29 -22.55 -18.82
N SER A 201 45.40 -23.05 -17.95
CA SER A 201 43.94 -22.86 -18.03
C SER A 201 43.50 -21.48 -17.60
N GLY A 202 42.48 -20.94 -18.27
CA GLY A 202 41.90 -19.64 -17.95
C GLY A 202 41.47 -19.57 -16.49
N LEU A 203 41.72 -18.42 -15.88
CA LEU A 203 41.17 -17.98 -14.60
C LEU A 203 39.89 -17.17 -14.85
N ALA A 204 38.84 -17.51 -14.10
CA ALA A 204 37.53 -16.87 -14.16
C ALA A 204 37.62 -15.36 -13.92
N GLY A 205 36.76 -14.57 -14.57
CA GLY A 205 36.59 -13.17 -14.19
C GLY A 205 35.85 -13.06 -12.86
N GLY A 206 36.29 -12.14 -12.00
CA GLY A 206 35.60 -11.88 -10.73
C GLY A 206 34.27 -11.14 -10.94
N GLY A 207 33.30 -11.36 -10.07
CA GLY A 207 32.06 -10.59 -10.02
C GLY A 207 32.30 -9.13 -9.60
N GLY A 208 31.49 -8.20 -10.14
CA GLY A 208 31.47 -6.81 -9.68
C GLY A 208 30.86 -6.69 -8.28
N SER A 209 31.21 -5.66 -7.52
CA SER A 209 30.72 -5.43 -6.14
C SER A 209 30.06 -4.07 -5.99
N GLN A 210 29.70 -3.66 -4.77
CA GLN A 210 29.22 -2.29 -4.50
C GLN A 210 30.30 -1.21 -4.59
N THR A 211 31.59 -1.58 -4.54
CA THR A 211 32.70 -0.63 -4.40
C THR A 211 33.78 -0.77 -5.45
N ALA A 212 33.78 -1.86 -6.22
CA ALA A 212 34.80 -2.12 -7.22
C ALA A 212 34.28 -3.00 -8.35
N ALA A 213 34.83 -2.78 -9.55
CA ALA A 213 34.71 -3.69 -10.67
C ALA A 213 35.35 -5.04 -10.36
N GLY A 214 34.79 -6.08 -10.96
CA GLY A 214 35.29 -7.44 -10.83
C GLY A 214 36.72 -7.54 -11.38
N HIS A 215 37.55 -8.31 -10.69
CA HIS A 215 38.93 -8.49 -11.09
C HIS A 215 39.00 -9.22 -12.43
N GLY A 216 39.63 -8.59 -13.43
CA GLY A 216 40.17 -9.32 -14.57
C GLY A 216 41.35 -10.14 -14.08
N ASN A 217 41.37 -11.44 -14.39
CA ASN A 217 42.45 -12.30 -13.95
C ASN A 217 43.59 -12.34 -14.98
N PRO A 218 44.84 -12.07 -14.56
CA PRO A 218 45.99 -12.28 -15.43
C PRO A 218 46.32 -13.78 -15.47
N ASN A 219 46.06 -14.48 -16.57
CA ASN A 219 46.43 -15.89 -16.69
C ASN A 219 47.85 -16.10 -17.25
N THR A 220 48.39 -17.25 -16.85
CA THR A 220 49.63 -17.97 -17.14
C THR A 220 50.27 -17.72 -18.51
N LEU A 221 51.54 -17.27 -18.44
CA LEU A 221 52.68 -17.33 -19.38
C LEU A 221 52.49 -17.14 -20.91
N ASN A 222 51.38 -17.55 -21.53
CA ASN A 222 51.15 -17.52 -22.98
C ASN A 222 49.73 -17.08 -23.41
N GLY A 223 48.74 -16.96 -22.52
CA GLY A 223 47.40 -16.41 -22.82
C GLY A 223 47.28 -14.93 -22.45
N GLY A 224 46.36 -14.18 -23.08
CA GLY A 224 46.09 -12.78 -22.77
C GLY A 224 45.27 -12.60 -21.49
N PRO A 225 45.59 -11.60 -20.64
CA PRO A 225 44.83 -11.32 -19.43
C PRO A 225 43.42 -10.79 -19.79
N GLY A 226 42.42 -11.15 -18.99
CA GLY A 226 41.16 -10.39 -18.97
C GLY A 226 41.35 -9.06 -18.27
N THR A 227 40.57 -8.05 -18.62
CA THR A 227 40.64 -6.74 -17.96
C THR A 227 39.46 -6.54 -17.00
N PRO A 228 39.64 -5.81 -15.89
CA PRO A 228 38.52 -5.22 -15.17
C PRO A 228 37.72 -4.28 -16.07
N GLY A 229 36.44 -4.07 -15.76
CA GLY A 229 35.58 -3.10 -16.44
C GLY A 229 36.03 -1.66 -16.18
N ILE A 230 36.34 -0.92 -17.24
CA ILE A 230 36.75 0.51 -17.21
C ILE A 230 36.27 1.29 -18.45
N ASP A 231 35.29 0.75 -19.19
CA ASP A 231 34.80 1.32 -20.45
C ASP A 231 34.00 2.61 -20.25
N LEU A 232 33.94 3.43 -21.30
CA LEU A 232 33.16 4.67 -21.33
C LEU A 232 31.66 4.34 -21.45
N ASP A 233 30.84 5.10 -20.75
CA ASP A 233 29.39 5.09 -20.87
C ASP A 233 29.03 5.37 -22.34
N PRO A 234 28.29 4.48 -23.02
CA PRO A 234 28.04 4.62 -24.45
C PRO A 234 27.16 5.83 -24.80
N VAL A 235 26.51 6.46 -23.82
CA VAL A 235 25.65 7.65 -23.99
C VAL A 235 26.42 8.94 -23.69
N THR A 236 27.20 8.96 -22.61
CA THR A 236 27.89 10.18 -22.13
C THR A 236 29.37 10.23 -22.52
N SER A 237 29.93 9.13 -23.03
CA SER A 237 31.37 8.97 -23.31
C SER A 237 32.28 9.26 -22.11
N GLN A 238 31.74 9.19 -20.88
CA GLN A 238 32.49 9.33 -19.63
C GLN A 238 32.85 7.95 -19.07
N PRO A 239 33.92 7.79 -18.28
CA PRO A 239 34.22 6.50 -17.63
C PRO A 239 33.00 5.96 -16.88
N ASN A 240 32.53 4.77 -17.29
CA ASN A 240 31.39 4.11 -16.66
C ASN A 240 31.91 3.00 -15.74
N PRO A 241 31.85 3.19 -14.41
CA PRO A 241 32.22 2.13 -13.46
C PRO A 241 31.38 0.86 -13.61
N GLY A 242 30.20 0.97 -14.23
CA GLY A 242 29.27 -0.11 -14.50
C GLY A 242 29.50 -0.93 -15.77
N SER A 243 30.50 -0.57 -16.59
CA SER A 243 30.83 -1.34 -17.79
C SER A 243 31.47 -2.68 -17.43
N GLY A 244 31.12 -3.75 -18.16
CA GLY A 244 31.75 -5.06 -18.00
C GLY A 244 33.18 -5.11 -18.57
N GLY A 245 34.07 -5.91 -17.97
CA GLY A 245 35.45 -6.06 -18.41
C GLY A 245 35.64 -6.91 -19.67
N THR A 246 36.67 -6.62 -20.47
CA THR A 246 36.94 -7.40 -21.69
C THR A 246 37.59 -8.75 -21.36
N GLY A 247 37.16 -9.82 -22.04
CA GLY A 247 37.75 -11.14 -21.94
C GLY A 247 39.16 -11.21 -22.55
N GLY A 248 40.03 -12.04 -21.98
CA GLY A 248 41.40 -12.22 -22.45
C GLY A 248 41.47 -13.02 -23.76
N ASN A 249 42.36 -12.60 -24.65
CA ASN A 249 42.66 -13.34 -25.89
C ASN A 249 43.36 -14.67 -25.57
N GLY A 250 43.07 -15.73 -26.34
CA GLY A 250 43.82 -16.98 -26.25
C GLY A 250 45.28 -16.77 -26.73
N GLY A 251 46.22 -17.53 -26.18
CA GLY A 251 47.61 -17.55 -26.66
C GLY A 251 47.73 -18.07 -28.10
N ALA A 252 48.96 -18.18 -28.64
CA ALA A 252 49.20 -18.81 -29.93
C ALA A 252 48.68 -20.28 -29.91
N GLY A 253 47.46 -20.49 -30.42
CA GLY A 253 46.77 -21.79 -30.36
C GLY A 253 45.79 -22.01 -29.20
N GLY A 254 45.30 -20.97 -28.50
CA GLY A 254 44.36 -21.11 -27.36
C GLY A 254 42.93 -20.58 -27.62
N PRO A 255 41.89 -21.05 -26.91
CA PRO A 255 40.54 -20.45 -26.86
C PRO A 255 40.48 -19.15 -26.04
N GLY A 256 39.57 -18.24 -26.41
CA GLY A 256 39.34 -16.96 -25.72
C GLY A 256 38.48 -17.05 -24.45
N GLY A 257 38.67 -16.09 -23.54
CA GLY A 257 37.87 -15.93 -22.32
C GLY A 257 36.58 -15.14 -22.54
N GLY A 258 35.61 -15.30 -21.64
CA GLY A 258 34.34 -14.57 -21.68
C GLY A 258 34.45 -13.12 -21.18
N GLY A 259 33.63 -12.23 -21.73
CA GLY A 259 33.53 -10.84 -21.25
C GLY A 259 32.80 -10.74 -19.91
N GLY A 260 33.10 -9.75 -19.08
CA GLY A 260 32.36 -9.45 -17.86
C GLY A 260 31.00 -8.78 -18.14
N GLY A 261 30.02 -9.01 -17.27
CA GLY A 261 28.70 -8.36 -17.35
C GLY A 261 28.71 -6.92 -16.82
N GLY A 262 27.81 -6.07 -17.33
CA GLY A 262 27.63 -4.70 -16.82
C GLY A 262 26.92 -4.67 -15.46
N GLY A 263 26.92 -3.53 -14.77
CA GLY A 263 26.25 -3.39 -13.47
C GLY A 263 26.47 -2.05 -12.80
N TRP A 264 26.30 -1.98 -11.48
CA TRP A 264 26.72 -0.82 -10.70
C TRP A 264 28.22 -0.66 -10.77
N HIS A 265 28.90 -1.77 -10.48
CA HIS A 265 30.22 -2.08 -11.00
C HIS A 265 30.15 -3.33 -11.89
N GLY A 266 30.81 -3.27 -13.05
CA GLY A 266 30.83 -4.43 -13.96
C GLY A 266 31.72 -5.56 -13.45
N GLY A 267 31.42 -6.78 -13.92
CA GLY A 267 32.26 -7.95 -13.69
C GLY A 267 33.56 -7.89 -14.49
N GLY A 268 34.56 -8.64 -14.04
CA GLY A 268 35.84 -8.78 -14.74
C GLY A 268 35.75 -9.75 -15.91
N GLY A 269 36.56 -9.51 -16.94
CA GLY A 269 36.70 -10.48 -18.03
C GLY A 269 37.45 -11.74 -17.59
N GLY A 270 36.98 -12.90 -18.07
CA GLY A 270 37.69 -14.16 -17.95
C GLY A 270 38.91 -14.18 -18.85
N SER A 271 39.97 -14.83 -18.41
CA SER A 271 41.22 -14.91 -19.17
C SER A 271 41.22 -16.00 -20.24
N GLY A 272 42.02 -15.83 -21.28
CA GLY A 272 42.21 -16.83 -22.33
C GLY A 272 43.11 -17.98 -21.87
N GLY A 273 42.99 -19.13 -22.54
CA GLY A 273 43.86 -20.30 -22.30
C GLY A 273 45.16 -20.27 -23.12
N GLY A 274 46.20 -20.97 -22.62
CA GLY A 274 47.55 -21.03 -23.21
C GLY A 274 47.91 -22.29 -24.02
N ASN A 275 49.16 -22.35 -24.50
CA ASN A 275 49.81 -23.44 -25.26
C ASN A 275 51.25 -23.67 -24.71
N PRO A 276 51.91 -24.86 -24.77
CA PRO A 276 51.50 -26.14 -25.37
C PRO A 276 50.47 -26.87 -24.51
N GLY A 277 49.26 -27.14 -25.04
CA GLY A 277 48.35 -28.02 -24.29
C GLY A 277 46.84 -27.86 -24.47
N TYR A 278 46.34 -26.96 -25.31
CA TYR A 278 44.90 -26.75 -25.51
C TYR A 278 44.17 -26.54 -24.16
N PHE A 279 44.40 -25.39 -23.54
CA PHE A 279 43.74 -25.06 -22.27
C PHE A 279 42.49 -24.19 -22.51
N PRO A 280 41.37 -24.44 -21.83
CA PRO A 280 40.14 -23.65 -22.01
C PRO A 280 40.29 -22.20 -21.51
N GLY A 281 39.55 -21.28 -22.15
CA GLY A 281 39.38 -19.91 -21.65
C GLY A 281 38.26 -19.83 -20.62
N ALA A 282 38.40 -19.02 -19.58
CA ALA A 282 37.42 -18.98 -18.50
C ALA A 282 36.25 -18.01 -18.78
N GLY A 283 35.14 -18.21 -18.07
CA GLY A 283 33.99 -17.31 -18.11
C GLY A 283 34.28 -15.96 -17.45
N GLY A 284 33.59 -14.92 -17.89
CA GLY A 284 33.60 -13.61 -17.24
C GLY A 284 32.67 -13.58 -16.03
N GLY A 285 32.94 -12.68 -15.09
CA GLY A 285 32.08 -12.45 -13.92
C GLY A 285 30.85 -11.59 -14.27
N GLY A 286 29.77 -11.75 -13.50
CA GLY A 286 28.58 -10.89 -13.59
C GLY A 286 28.81 -9.54 -12.93
N GLY A 287 28.08 -8.51 -13.36
CA GLY A 287 28.09 -7.21 -12.69
C GLY A 287 27.18 -7.18 -11.47
N SER A 288 27.45 -6.26 -10.54
CA SER A 288 26.60 -6.04 -9.36
C SER A 288 25.35 -5.23 -9.69
N SER A 289 24.30 -5.41 -8.89
CA SER A 289 23.16 -4.50 -8.82
C SER A 289 23.41 -3.37 -7.83
N TYR A 290 22.56 -2.35 -7.80
CA TYR A 290 22.57 -1.27 -6.82
C TYR A 290 21.18 -0.67 -6.64
N ALA A 291 20.89 -0.16 -5.46
CA ALA A 291 19.74 0.70 -5.21
C ALA A 291 20.19 1.88 -4.34
N ASP A 292 19.69 3.07 -4.66
CA ASP A 292 19.95 4.29 -3.88
C ASP A 292 19.45 4.12 -2.43
N PRO A 293 20.13 4.66 -1.40
CA PRO A 293 19.70 4.57 -0.01
C PRO A 293 18.32 5.17 0.30
N SER A 294 17.80 6.05 -0.56
CA SER A 294 16.43 6.57 -0.45
C SER A 294 15.35 5.59 -0.92
N ALA A 295 15.75 4.53 -1.64
CA ALA A 295 14.84 3.49 -2.10
C ALA A 295 14.36 2.61 -0.93
N THR A 296 13.16 2.07 -1.07
CA THR A 296 12.54 1.16 -0.09
C THR A 296 12.08 -0.13 -0.76
N ILE A 297 11.75 -1.17 0.03
CA ILE A 297 11.32 -2.48 -0.47
C ILE A 297 12.33 -3.04 -1.49
N VAL A 298 13.62 -2.94 -1.17
CA VAL A 298 14.71 -3.29 -2.08
C VAL A 298 14.95 -4.79 -2.12
N SER A 299 15.05 -5.36 -3.32
CA SER A 299 15.50 -6.72 -3.57
C SER A 299 16.47 -6.76 -4.74
N LEU A 300 17.69 -7.24 -4.52
CA LEU A 300 18.73 -7.36 -5.54
C LEU A 300 19.05 -8.84 -5.73
N LEU A 301 18.48 -9.47 -6.77
CA LEU A 301 18.62 -10.89 -7.03
C LEU A 301 19.64 -11.17 -8.13
N GLN A 302 20.44 -12.22 -7.94
CA GLN A 302 21.35 -12.72 -8.95
C GLN A 302 20.64 -13.66 -9.93
N GLY A 303 21.00 -13.59 -11.21
CA GLY A 303 20.75 -14.65 -12.19
C GLY A 303 19.29 -15.01 -12.42
N VAL A 304 18.47 -14.01 -12.69
CA VAL A 304 17.03 -14.12 -12.92
C VAL A 304 16.66 -14.08 -14.40
N ASN A 305 17.32 -13.21 -15.19
CA ASN A 305 16.85 -12.83 -16.52
C ASN A 305 17.61 -13.50 -17.66
N HIS A 306 16.84 -13.93 -18.67
CA HIS A 306 17.31 -14.42 -19.96
C HIS A 306 17.09 -13.38 -21.06
N GLY A 307 17.96 -13.38 -22.06
CA GLY A 307 17.92 -12.42 -23.17
C GLY A 307 18.30 -11.00 -22.75
N ASN A 308 17.67 -10.03 -23.41
CA ASN A 308 17.88 -8.61 -23.11
C ASN A 308 17.35 -8.27 -21.72
N GLY A 309 17.86 -7.17 -21.15
CA GLY A 309 17.28 -6.57 -19.97
C GLY A 309 15.84 -6.11 -20.21
N LYS A 310 15.22 -5.64 -19.14
CA LYS A 310 13.85 -5.13 -19.13
C LYS A 310 13.67 -4.12 -17.99
N ALA A 311 12.79 -3.15 -18.16
CA ALA A 311 12.32 -2.30 -17.07
C ALA A 311 10.79 -2.29 -17.00
N VAL A 312 10.25 -2.40 -15.79
CA VAL A 312 8.81 -2.30 -15.51
C VAL A 312 8.64 -1.26 -14.41
N VAL A 313 7.93 -0.17 -14.70
CA VAL A 313 7.64 0.91 -13.73
C VAL A 313 6.15 0.87 -13.43
N SER A 314 5.78 0.54 -12.21
CA SER A 314 4.39 0.57 -11.73
C SER A 314 4.20 1.72 -10.74
N PHE A 315 3.00 2.30 -10.71
CA PHE A 315 2.71 3.43 -9.84
C PHE A 315 1.23 3.55 -9.51
N ARG A 316 0.91 4.36 -8.50
CA ARG A 316 -0.45 4.71 -8.12
C ARG A 316 -0.58 6.21 -7.96
N TYR A 317 -1.73 6.75 -8.33
CA TYR A 317 -2.02 8.17 -8.20
C TYR A 317 -2.43 8.52 -6.77
N GLY A 318 -1.93 9.64 -6.28
CA GLY A 318 -2.36 10.23 -5.01
C GLY A 318 -3.85 10.55 -4.99
N THR A 319 -4.42 10.55 -3.79
CA THR A 319 -5.81 10.96 -3.54
C THR A 319 -5.90 11.97 -2.40
N SER A 320 -7.00 12.70 -2.37
CA SER A 320 -7.36 13.58 -1.25
C SER A 320 -8.77 13.23 -0.76
N VAL A 321 -8.97 13.22 0.56
CA VAL A 321 -10.26 13.00 1.18
C VAL A 321 -10.74 14.30 1.83
N THR A 322 -11.95 14.72 1.48
CA THR A 322 -12.67 15.79 2.17
C THR A 322 -13.90 15.23 2.85
N LEU A 323 -14.23 15.74 4.03
CA LEU A 323 -15.38 15.33 4.83
C LEU A 323 -16.36 16.49 4.98
N SER A 324 -17.65 16.18 4.94
CA SER A 324 -18.72 17.13 5.23
C SER A 324 -19.86 16.45 5.96
N THR A 325 -20.52 17.18 6.84
CA THR A 325 -21.79 16.77 7.45
C THR A 325 -22.93 17.64 6.95
N ASP A 326 -24.16 17.13 6.95
CA ASP A 326 -25.35 17.93 6.64
C ASP A 326 -25.69 18.95 7.74
N THR A 327 -25.27 18.67 8.97
CA THR A 327 -25.29 19.61 10.10
C THR A 327 -24.06 19.40 11.00
N ALA A 328 -23.53 20.49 11.58
CA ALA A 328 -22.47 20.43 12.58
C ALA A 328 -23.01 20.27 14.01
N THR A 329 -24.31 20.51 14.21
CA THR A 329 -24.98 20.45 15.51
C THR A 329 -26.26 19.62 15.43
N PRO A 330 -26.16 18.29 15.20
CA PRO A 330 -27.31 17.41 15.21
C PRO A 330 -27.93 17.36 16.61
N LEU A 331 -29.23 17.12 16.67
CA LEU A 331 -29.91 16.85 17.93
C LEU A 331 -29.72 15.39 18.32
N PHE A 332 -29.60 15.09 19.61
CA PHE A 332 -29.52 13.70 20.07
C PHE A 332 -30.74 12.89 19.60
N GLY A 333 -30.48 11.67 19.11
CA GLY A 333 -31.46 10.77 18.49
C GLY A 333 -31.82 11.08 17.04
N HIS A 334 -31.36 12.19 16.46
CA HIS A 334 -31.64 12.55 15.06
C HIS A 334 -30.54 12.07 14.13
N ALA A 335 -30.93 11.69 12.91
CA ALA A 335 -29.99 11.22 11.91
C ALA A 335 -29.10 12.37 11.39
N VAL A 336 -27.81 12.09 11.24
CA VAL A 336 -26.81 12.95 10.58
C VAL A 336 -26.21 12.19 9.40
N ASN A 337 -25.98 12.90 8.30
CA ASN A 337 -25.27 12.36 7.15
C ASN A 337 -23.83 12.85 7.15
N VAL A 338 -22.88 11.93 7.23
CA VAL A 338 -21.45 12.19 7.09
C VAL A 338 -21.00 11.71 5.72
N THR A 339 -20.53 12.62 4.87
CA THR A 339 -20.12 12.30 3.49
C THR A 339 -18.63 12.56 3.31
N ALA A 340 -17.90 11.51 2.94
CA ALA A 340 -16.53 11.62 2.46
C ALA A 340 -16.53 11.69 0.92
N THR A 341 -15.78 12.65 0.39
CA THR A 341 -15.48 12.73 -1.05
C THR A 341 -13.99 12.47 -1.26
N VAL A 342 -13.68 11.51 -2.11
CA VAL A 342 -12.32 11.12 -2.48
C VAL A 342 -12.09 11.56 -3.93
N ALA A 343 -11.09 12.42 -4.10
CA ALA A 343 -10.68 12.91 -5.41
C ALA A 343 -9.29 12.38 -5.77
N SER A 344 -9.10 12.05 -7.04
CA SER A 344 -7.76 11.79 -7.56
C SER A 344 -6.98 13.10 -7.72
N ALA A 345 -5.70 13.07 -7.38
CA ALA A 345 -4.76 14.14 -7.73
C ALA A 345 -4.50 14.22 -9.25
N ASN A 346 -4.87 13.18 -10.02
CA ASN A 346 -4.85 13.17 -11.48
C ASN A 346 -6.27 12.92 -12.04
N PRO A 347 -7.01 13.96 -12.43
CA PRO A 347 -8.39 13.81 -12.93
C PRO A 347 -8.51 12.90 -14.17
N GLY A 348 -7.45 12.77 -14.97
CA GLY A 348 -7.41 11.89 -16.14
C GLY A 348 -7.40 10.39 -15.80
N ALA A 349 -7.05 10.03 -14.56
CA ALA A 349 -7.03 8.65 -14.09
C ALA A 349 -8.44 8.10 -13.74
N GLY A 350 -9.47 8.95 -13.75
CA GLY A 350 -10.82 8.57 -13.36
C GLY A 350 -11.10 8.71 -11.86
N ALA A 351 -12.25 8.19 -11.42
CA ALA A 351 -12.69 8.30 -10.03
C ALA A 351 -12.14 7.14 -9.18
N PRO A 352 -11.66 7.41 -7.95
CA PRO A 352 -11.26 6.36 -7.02
C PRO A 352 -12.37 5.36 -6.69
N THR A 353 -12.01 4.09 -6.55
CA THR A 353 -12.88 2.97 -6.18
C THR A 353 -12.45 2.36 -4.83
N GLY A 354 -13.17 1.38 -4.29
CA GLY A 354 -12.87 0.81 -2.97
C GLY A 354 -13.78 1.37 -1.88
N SER A 355 -13.25 1.61 -0.68
CA SER A 355 -14.04 2.02 0.49
C SER A 355 -13.38 3.09 1.34
N VAL A 356 -14.23 3.79 2.11
CA VAL A 356 -13.84 4.76 3.13
C VAL A 356 -14.26 4.24 4.50
N THR A 357 -13.35 4.30 5.46
CA THR A 357 -13.61 4.05 6.88
C THR A 357 -13.78 5.37 7.60
N PHE A 358 -14.93 5.55 8.26
CA PHE A 358 -15.23 6.69 9.13
C PHE A 358 -14.90 6.32 10.58
N SER A 359 -14.28 7.24 11.31
CA SER A 359 -13.92 7.05 12.71
C SER A 359 -14.24 8.28 13.54
N ASP A 360 -14.50 8.08 14.84
CA ASP A 360 -14.49 9.12 15.86
C ASP A 360 -13.27 8.91 16.75
N GLY A 361 -12.28 9.81 16.64
CA GLY A 361 -10.96 9.55 17.22
C GLY A 361 -10.36 8.24 16.69
N THR A 362 -10.05 7.31 17.60
CA THR A 362 -9.54 5.96 17.27
C THR A 362 -10.62 4.92 17.00
N THR A 363 -11.88 5.26 17.26
CA THR A 363 -12.98 4.29 17.20
C THR A 363 -13.59 4.26 15.81
N THR A 364 -13.67 3.08 15.20
CA THR A 364 -14.26 2.92 13.86
C THR A 364 -15.79 2.94 13.96
N LEU A 365 -16.44 3.79 13.16
CA LEU A 365 -17.90 3.90 13.12
C LEU A 365 -18.50 3.08 11.99
N ALA A 366 -17.90 3.16 10.79
CA ALA A 366 -18.39 2.47 9.61
C ALA A 366 -17.32 2.35 8.53
N THR A 367 -17.43 1.32 7.68
CA THR A 367 -16.72 1.24 6.40
C THR A 367 -17.72 1.20 5.27
N VAL A 368 -17.66 2.18 4.36
CA VAL A 368 -18.66 2.40 3.31
C VAL A 368 -17.99 2.38 1.94
N PRO A 369 -18.51 1.63 0.95
CA PRO A 369 -17.96 1.60 -0.40
C PRO A 369 -18.15 2.96 -1.11
N LEU A 370 -17.21 3.27 -2.02
CA LEU A 370 -17.29 4.46 -2.87
C LEU A 370 -18.24 4.24 -4.05
N HIS A 371 -19.07 5.26 -4.29
CA HIS A 371 -19.86 5.41 -5.51
C HIS A 371 -19.56 6.77 -6.13
N GLY A 372 -18.86 6.78 -7.28
CA GLY A 372 -18.45 8.02 -7.95
C GLY A 372 -17.54 8.90 -7.10
N GLY A 373 -16.61 8.31 -6.35
CA GLY A 373 -15.71 9.03 -5.44
C GLY A 373 -16.38 9.53 -4.16
N ARG A 374 -17.59 9.07 -3.82
CA ARG A 374 -18.28 9.45 -2.58
C ARG A 374 -18.69 8.25 -1.74
N ALA A 375 -18.55 8.38 -0.44
CA ALA A 375 -19.08 7.46 0.56
C ALA A 375 -19.91 8.26 1.56
N THR A 376 -21.13 7.81 1.85
CA THR A 376 -22.03 8.48 2.81
C THR A 376 -22.39 7.50 3.92
N PHE A 377 -22.14 7.92 5.15
CA PHE A 377 -22.51 7.24 6.38
C PHE A 377 -23.63 8.02 7.07
N THR A 378 -24.76 7.36 7.31
CA THR A 378 -25.92 7.95 7.99
C THR A 378 -26.13 7.24 9.32
N THR A 379 -26.25 8.00 10.42
CA THR A 379 -26.51 7.44 11.76
C THR A 379 -27.27 8.42 12.63
N SER A 380 -28.08 7.90 13.56
CA SER A 380 -28.75 8.65 14.63
C SER A 380 -28.23 8.29 16.02
N LYS A 381 -27.17 7.48 16.09
CA LYS A 381 -26.70 6.82 17.32
C LYS A 381 -25.55 7.53 18.04
N PHE A 382 -25.18 8.73 17.60
CA PHE A 382 -24.21 9.51 18.34
C PHE A 382 -24.77 9.89 19.71
N GLN A 383 -23.95 9.71 20.75
CA GLN A 383 -24.27 10.17 22.09
C GLN A 383 -24.18 11.69 22.19
N PRO A 384 -24.80 12.34 23.19
CA PRO A 384 -24.65 13.76 23.39
C PRO A 384 -23.19 14.16 23.68
N GLY A 385 -22.74 15.28 23.12
CA GLY A 385 -21.37 15.77 23.31
C GLY A 385 -20.61 16.05 22.02
N ALA A 386 -19.30 16.23 22.15
CA ALA A 386 -18.42 16.55 21.03
C ALA A 386 -17.80 15.29 20.44
N HIS A 387 -17.85 15.18 19.12
CA HIS A 387 -17.28 14.10 18.31
C HIS A 387 -16.29 14.66 17.30
N ARG A 388 -15.23 13.90 17.00
CA ARG A 388 -14.17 14.26 16.05
C ARG A 388 -14.09 13.25 14.93
N ILE A 389 -14.87 13.51 13.89
CA ILE A 389 -15.05 12.55 12.80
C ILE A 389 -13.92 12.68 11.78
N ALA A 390 -13.23 11.58 11.51
CA ALA A 390 -12.24 11.46 10.44
C ALA A 390 -12.70 10.42 9.41
N ALA A 391 -12.11 10.49 8.21
CA ALA A 391 -12.35 9.51 7.16
C ALA A 391 -11.03 9.10 6.50
N THR A 392 -10.85 7.79 6.33
CA THR A 392 -9.68 7.18 5.68
C THR A 392 -10.12 6.38 4.47
N TYR A 393 -9.55 6.69 3.31
CA TYR A 393 -9.69 5.93 2.09
C TYR A 393 -8.66 4.80 2.02
N GLY A 394 -9.12 3.58 1.79
CA GLY A 394 -8.28 2.36 1.79
C GLY A 394 -7.37 2.18 0.57
N GLY A 395 -7.46 3.07 -0.43
CA GLY A 395 -6.74 2.89 -1.69
C GLY A 395 -7.37 1.81 -2.58
N ASP A 396 -6.84 1.67 -3.78
CA ASP A 396 -7.14 0.58 -4.71
C ASP A 396 -5.88 0.31 -5.58
N PRO A 397 -5.92 -0.60 -6.59
CA PRO A 397 -4.76 -0.85 -7.44
C PRO A 397 -4.26 0.37 -8.24
N THR A 398 -5.09 1.40 -8.45
CA THR A 398 -4.78 2.61 -9.22
C THR A 398 -4.46 3.81 -8.32
N PHE A 399 -5.05 3.86 -7.12
CA PHE A 399 -4.99 5.01 -6.22
C PHE A 399 -4.39 4.66 -4.85
N THR A 400 -3.54 5.55 -4.32
CA THR A 400 -2.98 5.37 -2.97
C THR A 400 -4.02 5.68 -1.89
N THR A 401 -3.76 5.14 -0.70
CA THR A 401 -4.50 5.49 0.52
C THR A 401 -4.37 6.98 0.82
N SER A 402 -5.41 7.55 1.42
CA SER A 402 -5.38 8.91 1.96
C SER A 402 -6.37 9.07 3.10
N ALA A 403 -6.26 10.15 3.86
CA ALA A 403 -7.17 10.47 4.94
C ALA A 403 -7.50 11.97 4.94
N THR A 404 -8.54 12.34 5.67
CA THR A 404 -8.84 13.74 5.98
C THR A 404 -7.65 14.42 6.66
N ALA A 405 -7.26 15.61 6.21
CA ALA A 405 -6.14 16.35 6.81
C ALA A 405 -6.38 16.76 8.27
N ALA A 406 -7.65 16.97 8.64
CA ALA A 406 -8.10 17.21 10.01
C ALA A 406 -9.49 16.60 10.22
N PRO A 407 -9.85 16.20 11.45
CA PRO A 407 -11.21 15.79 11.77
C PRO A 407 -12.23 16.91 11.58
N THR A 408 -13.48 16.54 11.31
CA THR A 408 -14.64 17.43 11.36
C THR A 408 -15.28 17.33 12.74
N ASP A 409 -15.39 18.46 13.43
CA ASP A 409 -16.08 18.53 14.73
C ASP A 409 -17.60 18.46 14.53
N LEU A 410 -18.24 17.59 15.30
CA LEU A 410 -19.70 17.42 15.36
C LEU A 410 -20.11 17.53 16.83
N THR A 411 -21.03 18.42 17.18
CA THR A 411 -21.52 18.54 18.56
C THR A 411 -22.98 18.17 18.65
N VAL A 412 -23.26 16.99 19.20
CA VAL A 412 -24.62 16.50 19.40
C VAL A 412 -25.22 17.22 20.60
N GLY A 413 -26.30 17.95 20.34
CA GLY A 413 -26.94 18.81 21.30
C GLY A 413 -28.40 18.46 21.57
N PHE A 414 -29.08 19.39 22.23
CA PHE A 414 -30.46 19.28 22.68
C PHE A 414 -31.27 20.45 22.15
N THR A 415 -32.59 20.31 22.10
CA THR A 415 -33.48 21.38 21.62
C THR A 415 -33.54 22.59 22.55
N GLN A 416 -33.09 22.40 23.80
CA GLN A 416 -33.03 23.43 24.83
C GLN A 416 -31.94 23.10 25.86
N PRO A 417 -31.54 24.06 26.72
CA PRO A 417 -30.64 23.77 27.84
C PRO A 417 -31.18 22.65 28.74
N CYS A 418 -30.28 21.90 29.36
CA CYS A 418 -30.68 20.80 30.23
C CYS A 418 -31.54 21.27 31.40
N ILE A 419 -32.54 20.46 31.72
CA ILE A 419 -33.42 20.66 32.86
C ILE A 419 -32.59 20.40 34.13
N THR A 420 -32.67 21.34 35.06
CA THR A 420 -32.15 21.20 36.42
C THR A 420 -33.25 20.60 37.31
N ASP A 421 -33.50 21.14 38.50
CA ASP A 421 -34.59 20.66 39.34
C ASP A 421 -35.96 20.98 38.74
N HIS A 422 -36.85 20.00 38.73
CA HIS A 422 -38.21 20.13 38.21
C HIS A 422 -39.20 19.30 39.03
N ASP A 423 -40.29 19.95 39.44
CA ASP A 423 -41.41 19.33 40.15
C ASP A 423 -42.63 19.23 39.23
N GLY A 424 -43.22 18.05 39.14
CA GLY A 424 -44.39 17.76 38.32
C GLY A 424 -44.08 16.90 37.08
N PRO A 425 -45.09 16.65 36.23
CA PRO A 425 -44.94 15.84 35.03
C PRO A 425 -44.03 16.52 34.00
N LEU A 426 -43.12 15.75 33.41
CA LEU A 426 -42.22 16.18 32.34
C LEU A 426 -42.51 15.38 31.07
N THR A 427 -42.81 16.05 29.96
CA THR A 427 -43.08 15.41 28.67
C THR A 427 -42.03 15.83 27.65
N VAL A 428 -41.42 14.85 26.98
CA VAL A 428 -40.55 15.06 25.82
C VAL A 428 -41.39 14.82 24.56
N ALA A 429 -41.65 15.88 23.81
CA ALA A 429 -42.48 15.82 22.61
C ALA A 429 -41.74 15.21 21.41
N ALA A 430 -42.47 14.92 20.33
CA ALA A 430 -41.89 14.55 19.04
C ALA A 430 -40.90 15.63 18.54
N ASP A 431 -39.80 15.22 17.92
CA ASP A 431 -38.68 16.05 17.45
C ASP A 431 -37.95 16.83 18.57
N GLN A 432 -38.35 16.65 19.82
CA GLN A 432 -37.67 17.23 20.97
C GLN A 432 -36.53 16.32 21.43
N SER A 433 -35.40 16.94 21.74
CA SER A 433 -34.27 16.27 22.37
C SER A 433 -33.98 16.95 23.70
N LEU A 434 -34.22 16.26 24.80
CA LEU A 434 -34.17 16.81 26.15
C LEU A 434 -33.04 16.17 26.96
N CYS A 435 -32.31 16.99 27.72
CA CYS A 435 -31.43 16.50 28.77
C CYS A 435 -31.91 16.89 30.17
N ILE A 436 -31.67 16.02 31.14
CA ILE A 436 -31.71 16.31 32.58
C ILE A 436 -30.26 16.34 33.09
N ALA A 437 -29.88 17.46 33.70
CA ALA A 437 -28.51 17.80 34.04
C ALA A 437 -27.96 17.00 35.25
N PRO A 438 -26.63 16.87 35.37
CA PRO A 438 -26.01 16.34 36.59
C PRO A 438 -26.39 17.13 37.84
N GLY A 439 -26.72 16.39 38.91
CA GLY A 439 -27.18 16.92 40.19
C GLY A 439 -28.64 17.36 40.22
N ALA A 440 -29.37 17.25 39.11
CA ALA A 440 -30.78 17.62 39.04
C ALA A 440 -31.69 16.60 39.74
N THR A 441 -32.80 17.07 40.28
CA THR A 441 -33.90 16.24 40.76
C THR A 441 -35.17 16.44 39.92
N GLN A 442 -35.72 15.35 39.39
CA GLN A 442 -37.01 15.33 38.72
C GLN A 442 -38.05 14.62 39.60
N ASN A 443 -38.97 15.39 40.20
CA ASN A 443 -40.04 14.87 41.06
C ASN A 443 -41.37 14.79 40.30
N GLY A 444 -41.69 13.61 39.76
CA GLY A 444 -42.90 13.40 38.97
C GLY A 444 -42.63 12.58 37.72
N PRO A 445 -43.69 12.14 37.01
CA PRO A 445 -43.53 11.24 35.87
C PRO A 445 -42.79 11.92 34.71
N VAL A 446 -41.96 11.15 34.00
CA VAL A 446 -41.30 11.53 32.75
C VAL A 446 -41.88 10.69 31.62
N GLU A 447 -42.44 11.33 30.61
CA GLU A 447 -43.03 10.68 29.44
C GLU A 447 -42.29 11.13 28.17
N VAL A 448 -41.70 10.19 27.44
CA VAL A 448 -41.10 10.44 26.13
C VAL A 448 -42.07 9.97 25.06
N GLN A 449 -42.63 10.92 24.33
CA GLN A 449 -43.55 10.66 23.23
C GLN A 449 -42.82 10.05 22.03
N PRO A 450 -43.56 9.36 21.12
CA PRO A 450 -42.98 8.90 19.86
C PRO A 450 -42.25 10.02 19.13
N GLY A 451 -41.01 9.77 18.72
CA GLY A 451 -40.17 10.77 18.07
C GLY A 451 -39.40 11.71 19.01
N GLY A 452 -39.56 11.60 20.34
CA GLY A 452 -38.76 12.34 21.32
C GLY A 452 -37.46 11.62 21.71
N ALA A 453 -36.45 12.35 22.19
CA ALA A 453 -35.20 11.80 22.70
C ALA A 453 -34.88 12.34 24.11
N LEU A 454 -34.41 11.46 25.00
CA LEU A 454 -34.11 11.79 26.40
C LEU A 454 -32.69 11.37 26.78
N ALA A 455 -31.91 12.30 27.33
CA ALA A 455 -30.63 12.03 27.97
C ALA A 455 -30.70 12.41 29.46
N VAL A 456 -30.26 11.52 30.34
CA VAL A 456 -30.19 11.76 31.78
C VAL A 456 -28.77 11.43 32.23
N SER A 457 -28.13 12.36 32.93
CA SER A 457 -26.77 12.15 33.43
C SER A 457 -26.67 12.66 34.85
N GLY A 458 -26.29 11.82 35.80
CA GLY A 458 -26.02 12.24 37.18
C GLY A 458 -27.23 12.77 37.95
N ALA A 459 -28.45 12.35 37.61
CA ALA A 459 -29.68 12.92 38.17
C ALA A 459 -30.44 11.94 39.08
N GLU A 460 -31.33 12.48 39.92
CA GLU A 460 -32.29 11.70 40.70
C GLU A 460 -33.69 11.83 40.06
N ILE A 461 -34.27 10.69 39.66
CA ILE A 461 -35.60 10.63 39.04
C ILE A 461 -36.59 9.99 40.02
N ASN A 462 -37.40 10.84 40.63
CA ASN A 462 -38.40 10.51 41.65
C ASN A 462 -39.80 10.43 41.05
N GLY A 463 -39.95 9.60 40.02
CA GLY A 463 -41.20 9.37 39.31
C GLY A 463 -41.03 8.38 38.16
N PRO A 464 -42.11 7.77 37.65
CA PRO A 464 -41.98 6.75 36.61
C PRO A 464 -41.45 7.38 35.31
N VAL A 465 -40.57 6.67 34.61
CA VAL A 465 -40.07 7.03 33.28
C VAL A 465 -40.68 6.10 32.26
N ALA A 466 -41.36 6.65 31.26
CA ALA A 466 -42.01 5.87 30.20
C ALA A 466 -41.65 6.41 28.82
N SER A 467 -41.31 5.51 27.89
CA SER A 467 -41.24 5.81 26.46
C SER A 467 -41.95 4.75 25.63
N ASP A 468 -42.58 5.18 24.54
CA ASP A 468 -43.09 4.32 23.48
C ASP A 468 -42.76 4.99 22.13
N GLY A 469 -41.84 4.42 21.36
CA GLY A 469 -41.45 4.97 20.06
C GLY A 469 -40.44 6.14 20.11
N ALA A 470 -39.63 6.23 21.17
CA ALA A 470 -38.60 7.27 21.28
C ALA A 470 -37.54 7.17 20.15
N LEU A 471 -36.88 8.29 19.85
CA LEU A 471 -35.73 8.34 18.94
C LEU A 471 -34.46 7.81 19.59
N ALA A 472 -34.21 8.13 20.86
CA ALA A 472 -33.08 7.59 21.62
C ALA A 472 -33.31 7.85 23.11
N VAL A 473 -32.76 6.98 23.95
CA VAL A 473 -32.79 7.16 25.40
C VAL A 473 -31.42 6.80 25.97
N THR A 474 -30.79 7.75 26.66
CA THR A 474 -29.54 7.53 27.39
C THR A 474 -29.73 7.89 28.86
N ILE A 475 -29.34 7.00 29.77
CA ILE A 475 -29.36 7.24 31.22
C ILE A 475 -28.02 6.79 31.79
N CYS A 476 -27.30 7.73 32.40
CA CYS A 476 -25.97 7.51 32.95
C CYS A 476 -25.88 8.06 34.37
N HIS A 477 -25.14 7.37 35.25
CA HIS A 477 -24.82 7.81 36.60
C HIS A 477 -26.03 8.29 37.44
N SER A 478 -27.22 7.75 37.18
CA SER A 478 -28.47 8.29 37.73
C SER A 478 -29.13 7.33 38.71
N THR A 479 -29.97 7.87 39.59
CA THR A 479 -30.77 7.10 40.55
C THR A 479 -32.25 7.20 40.21
N LEU A 480 -32.90 6.04 40.01
CA LEU A 480 -34.25 5.92 39.49
C LEU A 480 -35.12 5.21 40.53
N ASP A 481 -35.99 5.98 41.18
CA ASP A 481 -36.73 5.53 42.38
C ASP A 481 -38.12 4.95 42.08
N ALA A 482 -38.58 5.09 40.83
CA ALA A 482 -39.85 4.56 40.35
C ALA A 482 -39.68 3.82 39.02
N GLN A 483 -40.76 3.17 38.56
CA GLN A 483 -40.72 2.25 37.42
C GLN A 483 -40.17 2.91 36.15
N VAL A 484 -39.29 2.21 35.45
CA VAL A 484 -38.81 2.62 34.12
C VAL A 484 -39.30 1.62 33.08
N THR A 485 -39.97 2.13 32.04
CA THR A 485 -40.45 1.34 30.90
C THR A 485 -40.02 2.02 29.61
N LEU A 486 -39.09 1.42 28.88
CA LEU A 486 -38.65 1.90 27.58
C LEU A 486 -39.11 0.93 26.51
N ALA A 487 -40.04 1.37 25.67
CA ALA A 487 -40.65 0.55 24.63
C ALA A 487 -40.48 1.15 23.24
N GLY A 488 -40.29 0.28 22.23
CA GLY A 488 -40.35 0.68 20.83
C GLY A 488 -39.31 1.70 20.38
N THR A 489 -38.23 1.93 21.14
CA THR A 489 -37.22 2.95 20.80
C THR A 489 -36.52 2.57 19.49
N SER A 490 -36.49 3.52 18.56
CA SER A 490 -36.00 3.30 17.18
C SER A 490 -34.51 3.62 17.00
N GLY A 491 -33.93 4.46 17.84
CA GLY A 491 -32.48 4.62 17.99
C GLY A 491 -31.97 3.96 19.26
N PHE A 492 -30.73 4.27 19.62
CA PHE A 492 -30.00 3.52 20.64
C PHE A 492 -30.55 3.78 22.04
N VAL A 493 -30.69 2.71 22.82
CA VAL A 493 -30.98 2.77 24.25
C VAL A 493 -29.70 2.44 25.00
N LEU A 494 -29.17 3.42 25.74
CA LEU A 494 -27.96 3.27 26.56
C LEU A 494 -28.29 3.48 28.03
N LEU A 495 -28.21 2.42 28.82
CA LEU A 495 -28.42 2.46 30.27
C LEU A 495 -27.13 2.08 30.97
N GLY A 496 -26.21 3.05 31.08
CA GLY A 496 -24.86 2.79 31.57
C GLY A 496 -24.00 2.01 30.58
N ASP A 497 -22.71 2.27 30.67
CA ASP A 497 -21.60 1.69 29.92
C ASP A 497 -20.48 1.40 30.96
N GLY A 498 -19.58 0.48 30.66
CA GLY A 498 -18.60 -0.05 31.62
C GLY A 498 -17.70 1.01 32.29
N GLU A 499 -16.98 0.62 33.35
CA GLU A 499 -16.05 1.49 34.08
C GLU A 499 -14.98 2.11 33.14
N GLY A 500 -14.88 3.44 33.10
CA GLY A 500 -13.92 4.18 32.28
C GLY A 500 -14.49 4.85 31.02
N THR A 501 -15.80 4.75 30.81
CA THR A 501 -16.56 5.42 29.75
C THR A 501 -17.24 6.70 30.28
N ASP A 502 -17.75 7.55 29.38
CA ASP A 502 -18.47 8.78 29.77
C ASP A 502 -19.87 8.50 30.37
N CYS A 503 -20.36 7.25 30.31
CA CYS A 503 -21.69 6.86 30.79
C CYS A 503 -21.63 5.81 31.90
N ALA A 504 -21.32 6.18 33.14
CA ALA A 504 -21.31 5.23 34.25
C ALA A 504 -22.70 4.58 34.52
N GLY A 505 -22.69 3.40 35.14
CA GLY A 505 -23.91 2.66 35.50
C GLY A 505 -24.85 3.37 36.48
N ASN A 506 -26.11 2.93 36.48
CA ASN A 506 -27.21 3.55 37.22
C ASN A 506 -27.70 2.73 38.41
N ALA A 507 -28.48 3.35 39.30
CA ALA A 507 -29.17 2.69 40.40
C ALA A 507 -30.70 2.66 40.18
N PHE A 508 -31.23 1.52 39.74
CA PHE A 508 -32.66 1.28 39.57
C PHE A 508 -33.25 0.68 40.85
N LYS A 509 -34.05 1.46 41.59
CA LYS A 509 -34.70 1.00 42.83
C LYS A 509 -36.09 0.39 42.62
N ALA A 510 -36.62 0.52 41.41
CA ALA A 510 -37.95 0.07 41.01
C ALA A 510 -37.89 -0.70 39.68
N PRO A 511 -38.98 -1.39 39.25
CA PRO A 511 -38.91 -2.30 38.12
C PRO A 511 -38.45 -1.63 36.82
N LEU A 512 -37.59 -2.33 36.08
CA LEU A 512 -37.11 -1.93 34.74
C LEU A 512 -37.74 -2.84 33.68
N THR A 513 -38.34 -2.24 32.65
CA THR A 513 -38.89 -2.96 31.49
C THR A 513 -38.35 -2.36 30.20
N LEU A 514 -37.73 -3.19 29.37
CA LEU A 514 -37.17 -2.87 28.07
C LEU A 514 -37.84 -3.78 27.04
N ASP A 515 -38.66 -3.20 26.17
CA ASP A 515 -39.58 -3.98 25.34
C ASP A 515 -39.58 -3.50 23.88
N GLY A 516 -39.18 -4.35 22.94
CA GLY A 516 -39.28 -4.04 21.51
C GLY A 516 -38.42 -2.87 21.04
N ASN A 517 -37.32 -2.54 21.72
CA ASN A 517 -36.41 -1.49 21.25
C ASN A 517 -35.56 -2.03 20.09
N THR A 518 -35.53 -1.33 18.96
CA THR A 518 -34.97 -1.84 17.69
C THR A 518 -33.73 -1.10 17.22
N GLY A 519 -33.41 0.03 17.85
CA GLY A 519 -32.23 0.83 17.51
C GLY A 519 -30.93 0.37 18.15
N GLY A 520 -30.92 -0.78 18.82
CA GLY A 520 -29.84 -1.28 19.66
C GLY A 520 -30.08 -1.00 21.14
N LEU A 521 -29.48 -1.83 21.99
CA LEU A 521 -29.65 -1.79 23.44
C LEU A 521 -28.32 -2.11 24.13
N GLU A 522 -27.89 -1.22 25.01
CA GLU A 522 -26.76 -1.40 25.92
C GLU A 522 -27.24 -1.15 27.35
N VAL A 523 -26.98 -2.10 28.24
CA VAL A 523 -27.36 -2.00 29.66
C VAL A 523 -26.20 -2.51 30.48
N SER A 524 -25.35 -1.59 30.94
CA SER A 524 -24.10 -1.96 31.58
C SER A 524 -23.84 -1.33 32.94
N SER A 525 -23.19 -2.12 33.81
CA SER A 525 -22.71 -1.69 35.13
C SER A 525 -23.78 -1.13 36.08
N ASN A 526 -25.05 -1.50 35.90
CA ASN A 526 -26.13 -0.99 36.73
C ASN A 526 -26.35 -1.83 38.00
N THR A 527 -26.92 -1.20 39.02
CA THR A 527 -27.47 -1.88 40.20
C THR A 527 -28.99 -1.83 40.16
N MET A 528 -29.64 -2.98 40.25
CA MET A 528 -31.08 -3.14 40.08
C MET A 528 -31.66 -3.91 41.27
N SER A 529 -32.44 -3.25 42.13
CA SER A 529 -33.00 -3.89 43.34
C SER A 529 -34.43 -4.42 43.16
N ALA A 530 -35.01 -4.26 41.97
CA ALA A 530 -36.38 -4.65 41.63
C ALA A 530 -36.41 -5.45 40.30
N PRO A 531 -37.54 -6.12 39.98
CA PRO A 531 -37.61 -7.01 38.81
C PRO A 531 -37.26 -6.34 37.49
N VAL A 532 -36.55 -7.07 36.63
CA VAL A 532 -36.07 -6.60 35.32
C VAL A 532 -36.67 -7.47 34.22
N ARG A 533 -37.19 -6.83 33.17
CA ARG A 533 -37.71 -7.48 31.96
C ARG A 533 -37.05 -6.90 30.72
N ILE A 534 -36.49 -7.76 29.87
CA ILE A 534 -35.81 -7.38 28.62
C ILE A 534 -36.37 -8.26 27.51
N ASN A 535 -37.38 -7.80 26.79
CA ASN A 535 -37.98 -8.59 25.72
C ASN A 535 -37.94 -7.93 24.36
N ASP A 536 -37.81 -8.77 23.34
CA ASP A 536 -38.02 -8.42 21.93
C ASP A 536 -37.14 -7.26 21.43
N ASN A 537 -35.99 -7.01 22.08
CA ASN A 537 -35.05 -5.97 21.65
C ASN A 537 -34.12 -6.46 20.55
N SER A 538 -33.72 -5.57 19.65
CA SER A 538 -32.87 -5.86 18.49
C SER A 538 -32.08 -4.63 18.06
N GLY A 539 -31.24 -4.80 17.03
CA GLY A 539 -30.38 -3.74 16.49
C GLY A 539 -28.98 -3.78 17.09
N SER A 540 -28.24 -2.71 16.82
CA SER A 540 -26.83 -2.55 17.21
C SER A 540 -26.60 -1.11 17.69
N GLY A 541 -25.54 -0.85 18.45
CA GLY A 541 -25.01 0.48 18.67
C GLY A 541 -24.20 1.00 17.49
N LEU A 542 -23.37 2.00 17.79
CA LEU A 542 -22.48 2.64 16.84
C LEU A 542 -21.10 1.98 16.82
N LEU A 543 -20.73 1.32 17.92
CA LEU A 543 -19.41 0.77 18.13
C LEU A 543 -19.35 -0.70 17.67
N SER A 544 -18.14 -1.21 17.51
CA SER A 544 -17.90 -2.57 17.02
C SER A 544 -18.23 -3.67 18.04
N GLU A 545 -18.28 -3.29 19.29
CA GLU A 545 -18.68 -4.08 20.44
C GLU A 545 -20.21 -4.22 20.47
N ASP A 546 -20.95 -3.13 20.30
CA ASP A 546 -22.42 -3.06 20.38
C ASP A 546 -23.18 -3.70 19.19
N LEU A 547 -22.73 -4.79 18.59
CA LEU A 547 -23.37 -5.35 17.38
C LEU A 547 -24.69 -6.08 17.66
N VAL A 548 -25.01 -6.30 18.93
CA VAL A 548 -26.19 -7.03 19.41
C VAL A 548 -26.78 -6.34 20.64
N PRO A 549 -28.01 -6.66 21.07
CA PRO A 549 -28.51 -6.22 22.37
C PRO A 549 -27.64 -6.78 23.50
N GLU A 550 -27.22 -5.92 24.43
CA GLU A 550 -26.31 -6.28 25.52
C GLU A 550 -26.90 -6.03 26.91
N PHE A 551 -26.43 -6.82 27.87
CA PHE A 551 -26.74 -6.71 29.28
C PHE A 551 -25.51 -7.18 30.06
N GLU A 552 -24.60 -6.26 30.43
CA GLU A 552 -23.28 -6.63 30.96
C GLU A 552 -22.92 -5.98 32.31
N GLY A 553 -22.16 -6.67 33.14
CA GLY A 553 -21.64 -6.14 34.41
C GLY A 553 -22.70 -5.70 35.43
N ASN A 554 -23.96 -6.10 35.29
CA ASN A 554 -25.05 -5.62 36.14
C ASN A 554 -25.16 -6.41 37.45
N GLN A 555 -25.61 -5.73 38.51
CA GLN A 555 -25.97 -6.33 39.80
C GLN A 555 -27.50 -6.34 39.96
N VAL A 556 -28.12 -7.50 39.81
CA VAL A 556 -29.58 -7.66 39.87
C VAL A 556 -29.98 -8.39 41.15
N GLY A 557 -30.59 -7.67 42.09
CA GLY A 557 -31.06 -8.20 43.38
C GLY A 557 -32.46 -8.85 43.36
N ALA A 558 -33.05 -9.05 42.17
CA ALA A 558 -34.46 -9.39 41.98
C ALA A 558 -34.66 -10.32 40.76
N PRO A 559 -35.90 -10.77 40.46
CA PRO A 559 -36.15 -11.59 39.27
C PRO A 559 -35.75 -10.92 37.95
N LEU A 560 -35.08 -11.68 37.08
CA LEU A 560 -34.66 -11.26 35.73
C LEU A 560 -35.35 -12.12 34.66
N ARG A 561 -35.98 -11.50 33.68
CA ARG A 561 -36.58 -12.21 32.54
C ARG A 561 -36.12 -11.59 31.23
N CYS A 562 -35.63 -12.44 30.33
CA CYS A 562 -35.25 -12.02 29.00
C CYS A 562 -35.84 -12.96 27.95
N ALA A 563 -36.50 -12.44 26.92
CA ALA A 563 -37.14 -13.27 25.91
C ALA A 563 -37.21 -12.57 24.55
N GLY A 564 -37.00 -13.30 23.45
CA GLY A 564 -37.25 -12.76 22.11
C GLY A 564 -36.25 -11.72 21.59
N ASN A 565 -35.20 -11.39 22.35
CA ASN A 565 -34.15 -10.46 21.87
C ASN A 565 -33.38 -11.07 20.69
N SER A 566 -33.08 -10.28 19.66
CA SER A 566 -32.48 -10.74 18.41
C SER A 566 -31.43 -9.77 17.84
N PRO A 567 -30.16 -10.19 17.62
CA PRO A 567 -29.57 -11.47 18.04
C PRO A 567 -29.71 -11.73 19.55
N THR A 568 -29.46 -12.96 19.98
CA THR A 568 -29.61 -13.33 21.40
C THR A 568 -28.85 -12.35 22.29
N LEU A 569 -29.51 -11.89 23.35
CA LEU A 569 -28.97 -10.94 24.33
C LEU A 569 -27.58 -11.37 24.82
N GLN A 570 -26.57 -10.56 24.53
CA GLN A 570 -25.20 -10.75 24.99
C GLN A 570 -25.11 -10.42 26.48
N GLN A 571 -24.43 -11.29 27.22
CA GLN A 571 -24.36 -11.20 28.67
C GLN A 571 -22.96 -11.55 29.15
N SER A 572 -22.35 -10.63 29.87
CA SER A 572 -21.04 -10.79 30.49
C SER A 572 -21.06 -10.17 31.89
N GLY A 573 -20.29 -10.69 32.86
CA GLY A 573 -20.06 -10.02 34.15
C GLY A 573 -21.27 -9.80 35.10
N ASN A 574 -22.47 -10.27 34.77
CA ASN A 574 -23.66 -10.02 35.61
C ASN A 574 -23.67 -10.85 36.91
N THR A 575 -24.13 -10.23 37.99
CA THR A 575 -24.45 -10.89 39.26
C THR A 575 -25.95 -10.84 39.52
N VAL A 576 -26.63 -11.99 39.49
CA VAL A 576 -28.09 -12.07 39.68
C VAL A 576 -28.45 -12.86 40.94
N ASN A 577 -28.95 -12.15 41.94
CA ASN A 577 -29.41 -12.67 43.23
C ASN A 577 -30.94 -12.87 43.24
N GLY A 578 -31.47 -13.59 42.23
CA GLY A 578 -32.89 -13.86 42.04
C GLY A 578 -33.14 -14.89 40.93
N PRO A 579 -34.40 -15.35 40.76
CA PRO A 579 -34.73 -16.27 39.67
C PRO A 579 -34.55 -15.59 38.32
N HIS A 580 -33.85 -16.25 37.39
CA HIS A 580 -33.59 -15.76 36.05
C HIS A 580 -34.05 -16.78 34.99
N ILE A 581 -34.73 -16.30 33.95
CA ILE A 581 -35.39 -17.16 32.95
C ILE A 581 -35.24 -16.63 31.51
N GLY A 582 -35.46 -17.54 30.56
CA GLY A 582 -35.40 -17.25 29.13
C GLY A 582 -33.96 -17.13 28.64
N GLN A 583 -33.65 -16.06 27.92
CA GLN A 583 -32.30 -15.78 27.39
C GLN A 583 -31.32 -15.38 28.49
N CYS A 584 -31.80 -14.95 29.66
CA CYS A 584 -30.96 -14.57 30.80
C CYS A 584 -30.62 -15.75 31.74
N LYS A 585 -30.38 -16.92 31.16
CA LYS A 585 -30.03 -18.15 31.90
C LYS A 585 -28.55 -18.46 31.87
#